data_AF-A0AA36GWG3-F1
#
_entry.id   AF-A0AA36GWG3-F1
#
_cell.length_a   1.000
_cell.length_b   1.000
_cell.length_c   1.000
_cell.angle_alpha   90.00
_cell.angle_beta   90.00
_cell.angle_gamma   90.00
#
_symmetry.space_group_name_H-M   'P 1'
#
loop_
_entity.id
_entity.type
_entity.pdbx_description
1 polymer ?
#
loop_
_entity_poly.entity_id
_entity_poly.type
_entity_poly.pdbx_seq_one_letter_code
_entity_poly.pdbx_strand_id
1 'polypeptide(L)'
;MALSFGLDYSGGAKINLEKAAPVKPTSHPLGKYENTPRHDKNDPNYGRPLPGSLSEAKGIKASLDICREVLFLMEIINENAEGEEPHKWIKFGKLFHVYSLYSDSVVGYLIRARKYGLVHFEGEMLFQRQDDEKKITMQMAMADIRERLQPTGDPKNCIAIVAK
;
A
#
# COMPACT_ATOMS: atom_id res chain seq x y z
N MET A 1 -3.64 29.04 -5.56
CA MET A 1 -4.66 28.69 -4.55
C MET A 1 -4.27 27.33 -3.99
N ALA A 2 -3.41 27.33 -2.96
CA ALA A 2 -2.93 26.10 -2.35
C ALA A 2 -4.03 25.59 -1.40
N LEU A 3 -4.65 24.47 -1.74
CA LEU A 3 -5.53 23.77 -0.81
C LEU A 3 -4.65 23.05 0.20
N SER A 4 -4.56 23.64 1.39
CA SER A 4 -3.96 23.07 2.58
C SER A 4 -4.80 21.85 3.01
N PHE A 5 -4.46 20.65 2.54
CA PHE A 5 -5.03 19.41 3.06
C PHE A 5 -4.35 19.07 4.39
N GLY A 6 -4.89 19.62 5.48
CA GLY A 6 -4.66 19.12 6.83
C GLY A 6 -5.44 17.82 7.02
N LEU A 7 -4.73 16.69 7.05
CA LEU A 7 -5.28 15.38 7.40
C LEU A 7 -4.43 14.76 8.50
N ASP A 8 -4.65 15.26 9.71
CA ASP A 8 -4.18 14.72 10.97
C ASP A 8 -4.99 13.46 11.32
N TYR A 9 -4.68 12.34 10.66
CA TYR A 9 -5.14 11.01 11.04
C TYR A 9 -4.40 10.53 12.31
N SER A 10 -4.86 11.02 13.47
CA SER A 10 -4.37 10.65 14.81
C SER A 10 -4.89 9.28 15.31
N GLY A 11 -5.69 8.56 14.52
CA GLY A 11 -6.40 7.36 14.97
C GLY A 11 -5.75 5.99 14.69
N GLY A 12 -4.58 5.94 14.03
CA GLY A 12 -3.91 4.67 13.73
C GLY A 12 -3.12 4.14 14.93
N ALA A 13 -3.21 2.83 15.20
CA ALA A 13 -2.46 2.14 16.24
C ALA A 13 -1.03 2.69 16.38
N LYS A 14 -0.69 3.21 17.55
CA LYS A 14 0.66 3.71 17.86
C LYS A 14 1.65 2.54 17.83
N ILE A 15 2.18 2.23 16.65
CA ILE A 15 3.32 1.35 16.54
C ILE A 15 4.55 2.15 16.98
N ASN A 16 5.07 1.82 18.17
CA ASN A 16 6.27 2.46 18.69
C ASN A 16 7.49 2.06 17.85
N LEU A 17 7.86 2.91 16.90
CA LEU A 17 9.02 2.75 16.01
C LEU A 17 10.37 2.89 16.76
N GLU A 18 10.35 3.30 18.03
CA GLU A 18 11.54 3.62 18.83
C GLU A 18 12.31 2.39 19.36
N LYS A 19 11.77 1.17 19.23
CA LYS A 19 12.44 -0.06 19.70
C LYS A 19 13.24 -0.80 18.62
N ALA A 20 13.88 -0.08 17.70
CA ALA A 20 14.87 -0.70 16.80
C ALA A 20 16.21 -0.83 17.55
N ALA A 21 16.53 -2.03 18.02
CA ALA A 21 17.84 -2.28 18.63
C ALA A 21 18.92 -2.24 17.55
N PRO A 22 20.03 -1.50 17.75
CA PRO A 22 21.16 -1.54 16.83
C PRO A 22 21.76 -2.96 16.84
N VAL A 23 21.67 -3.66 15.72
CA VAL A 23 22.41 -4.92 15.52
C VAL A 23 23.89 -4.57 15.61
N LYS A 24 24.59 -5.08 16.63
CA LYS A 24 26.02 -4.82 16.82
C LYS A 24 26.79 -5.33 15.60
N PRO A 25 27.61 -4.50 14.93
CA PRO A 25 28.51 -5.00 13.91
C PRO A 25 29.56 -5.88 14.59
N THR A 26 29.60 -7.16 14.26
CA THR A 26 30.68 -8.07 14.69
C THR A 26 31.99 -7.61 14.06
N SER A 27 32.85 -6.99 14.87
CA SER A 27 34.14 -6.44 14.43
C SER A 27 35.17 -7.55 14.19
N HIS A 28 35.67 -7.68 12.96
CA HIS A 28 36.97 -8.32 12.69
C HIS A 28 37.73 -7.57 11.58
N PRO A 29 39.08 -7.53 11.63
CA PRO A 29 39.87 -6.45 11.03
C PRO A 29 40.29 -6.67 9.57
N LEU A 30 39.84 -7.73 8.91
CA LEU A 30 40.19 -8.03 7.52
C LEU A 30 38.92 -8.49 6.80
N GLY A 31 38.57 -7.79 5.71
CA GLY A 31 37.27 -7.82 5.03
C GLY A 31 36.76 -9.23 4.66
N LYS A 32 35.45 -9.44 4.79
CA LYS A 32 34.81 -10.75 4.57
C LYS A 32 33.42 -10.62 3.92
N TYR A 33 33.25 -11.31 2.80
CA TYR A 33 31.96 -11.72 2.21
C TYR A 33 31.53 -13.10 2.75
N GLU A 34 32.08 -13.53 3.89
CA GLU A 34 32.14 -14.95 4.28
C GLU A 34 31.03 -15.40 5.23
N ASN A 35 30.00 -14.57 5.45
CA ASN A 35 28.82 -14.94 6.25
C ASN A 35 27.54 -14.45 5.57
N THR A 36 27.25 -14.94 4.36
CA THR A 36 25.86 -14.95 3.92
C THR A 36 25.16 -16.04 4.73
N PRO A 37 24.19 -15.71 5.62
CA PRO A 37 23.47 -16.74 6.35
C PRO A 37 22.86 -17.72 5.35
N ARG A 38 23.15 -19.02 5.52
CA ARG A 38 22.51 -20.06 4.70
C ARG A 38 21.03 -20.05 5.05
N HIS A 39 20.19 -19.56 4.15
CA HIS A 39 18.75 -19.51 4.35
C HIS A 39 18.15 -20.90 4.09
N ASP A 40 17.51 -21.49 5.10
CA ASP A 40 16.76 -22.75 4.94
C ASP A 40 15.34 -22.45 4.45
N LYS A 41 14.98 -22.96 3.28
CA LYS A 41 13.66 -22.78 2.68
C LYS A 41 12.53 -23.38 3.53
N ASN A 42 12.85 -24.29 4.44
CA ASN A 42 11.88 -24.92 5.34
C ASN A 42 11.69 -24.15 6.66
N ASP A 43 12.48 -23.10 6.92
CA ASP A 43 12.29 -22.25 8.10
C ASP A 43 10.95 -21.49 7.98
N PRO A 44 10.06 -21.55 9.00
CA PRO A 44 8.83 -20.75 9.03
C PRO A 44 9.04 -19.23 8.84
N ASN A 45 10.23 -18.74 9.18
CA ASN A 45 10.65 -17.35 9.04
C ASN A 45 11.45 -17.08 7.77
N TYR A 46 11.60 -18.06 6.88
CA TYR A 46 12.27 -17.87 5.59
C TYR A 46 11.61 -16.74 4.80
N GLY A 47 12.42 -15.80 4.32
CA GLY A 47 11.94 -14.63 3.58
C GLY A 47 11.31 -13.54 4.44
N ARG A 48 11.34 -13.64 5.78
CA ARG A 48 10.95 -12.55 6.70
C ARG A 48 12.18 -11.86 7.29
N PRO A 49 12.12 -10.53 7.49
CA PRO A 49 13.19 -9.82 8.19
C PRO A 49 13.26 -10.29 9.65
N LEU A 50 14.46 -10.23 10.22
CA LEU A 50 14.67 -10.54 11.63
C LEU A 50 13.83 -9.56 12.50
N PRO A 51 13.07 -10.04 13.49
CA PRO A 51 12.36 -9.18 14.42
C PRO A 51 13.29 -8.19 15.13
N GLY A 52 12.86 -6.93 15.25
CA GLY A 52 13.62 -5.80 15.80
C GLY A 52 14.66 -5.20 14.85
N SER A 53 14.83 -5.73 13.63
CA SER A 53 15.83 -5.23 12.68
C SER A 53 15.38 -3.96 11.96
N LEU A 54 16.35 -3.20 11.43
CA LEU A 54 16.06 -2.05 10.56
C LEU A 54 15.26 -2.44 9.31
N SER A 55 15.44 -3.66 8.80
CA SER A 55 14.69 -4.18 7.66
C SER A 55 13.22 -4.42 8.00
N GLU A 56 12.92 -4.91 9.20
CA GLU A 56 11.54 -5.04 9.68
C GLU A 56 10.89 -3.66 9.84
N ALA A 57 11.56 -2.72 10.52
CA ALA A 57 11.06 -1.36 10.70
C ALA A 57 10.78 -0.67 9.35
N LYS A 58 11.65 -0.86 8.35
CA LYS A 58 11.43 -0.37 6.97
C LYS A 58 10.23 -1.05 6.31
N GLY A 59 10.07 -2.36 6.46
CA GLY A 59 8.92 -3.10 5.91
C GLY A 59 7.60 -2.62 6.49
N ILE A 60 7.55 -2.39 7.81
CA ILE A 60 6.39 -1.83 8.50
C ILE A 60 6.09 -0.42 8.00
N LYS A 61 7.10 0.45 7.87
CA LYS A 61 6.91 1.80 7.33
C LYS A 61 6.36 1.77 5.90
N ALA A 62 6.96 0.95 5.03
CA ALA A 62 6.48 0.79 3.65
C ALA A 62 5.03 0.27 3.60
N SER A 63 4.66 -0.63 4.50
CA SER A 63 3.28 -1.10 4.65
C SER A 63 2.31 0.05 4.96
N LEU A 64 2.68 0.96 5.87
CA LEU A 64 1.88 2.13 6.21
C LEU A 64 1.73 3.07 5.01
N ASP A 65 2.83 3.34 4.31
CA ASP A 65 2.85 4.25 3.17
C ASP A 65 1.95 3.72 2.04
N ILE A 66 2.03 2.42 1.73
CA ILE A 66 1.13 1.78 0.76
C ILE A 66 -0.34 1.89 1.17
N CYS A 67 -0.65 1.72 2.46
CA CYS A 67 -2.03 1.83 2.95
C CYS A 67 -2.58 3.26 2.73
N ARG A 68 -1.76 4.29 2.96
CA ARG A 68 -2.14 5.69 2.71
C ARG A 68 -2.37 5.96 1.24
N GLU A 69 -1.49 5.48 0.37
CA GLU A 69 -1.62 5.63 -1.08
C GLU A 69 -2.89 4.97 -1.61
N VAL A 70 -3.22 3.76 -1.14
CA VAL A 70 -4.47 3.09 -1.50
C VAL A 70 -5.68 3.89 -1.03
N LEU A 71 -5.66 4.44 0.18
CA LEU A 71 -6.76 5.27 0.68
C LEU A 71 -6.92 6.54 -0.16
N PHE A 72 -5.82 7.22 -0.47
CA PHE A 72 -5.82 8.42 -1.30
C PHE A 72 -6.32 8.14 -2.73
N LEU A 73 -5.90 7.03 -3.34
CA LEU A 73 -6.43 6.56 -4.62
C LEU A 73 -7.96 6.42 -4.58
N MET A 74 -8.48 5.78 -3.53
CA MET A 74 -9.91 5.58 -3.36
C MET A 74 -10.67 6.91 -3.24
N GLU A 75 -10.11 7.92 -2.56
CA GLU A 75 -10.67 9.27 -2.47
C GLU A 75 -10.70 9.98 -3.83
N ILE A 76 -9.59 9.96 -4.57
CA ILE A 76 -9.50 10.55 -5.91
C ILE A 76 -10.51 9.90 -6.87
N ILE A 77 -10.65 8.57 -6.82
CA ILE A 77 -11.67 7.87 -7.60
C ILE A 77 -13.06 8.36 -7.18
N ASN A 78 -13.38 8.40 -5.89
CA ASN A 78 -14.70 8.79 -5.41
C ASN A 78 -15.12 10.21 -5.80
N GLU A 79 -14.18 11.15 -5.87
CA GLU A 79 -14.41 12.54 -6.28
C GLU A 79 -14.61 12.69 -7.80
N ASN A 80 -13.94 11.84 -8.60
CA ASN A 80 -13.93 11.96 -10.06
C ASN A 80 -14.79 10.91 -10.78
N ALA A 81 -15.34 9.94 -10.03
CA ALA A 81 -16.16 8.85 -10.54
C ALA A 81 -17.58 9.31 -10.86
N GLU A 82 -18.18 8.57 -11.78
CA GLU A 82 -19.58 8.68 -12.18
C GLU A 82 -20.41 7.56 -11.53
N GLY A 83 -21.71 7.79 -11.42
CA GLY A 83 -22.66 6.86 -10.81
C GLY A 83 -22.92 7.12 -9.32
N GLU A 84 -23.71 6.23 -8.74
CA GLU A 84 -24.16 6.31 -7.35
C GLU A 84 -23.43 5.28 -6.47
N GLU A 85 -23.32 5.59 -5.17
CA GLU A 85 -22.81 4.62 -4.21
C GLU A 85 -23.75 3.41 -4.10
N PRO A 86 -23.21 2.19 -3.94
CA PRO A 86 -21.80 1.85 -3.74
C PRO A 86 -20.99 1.57 -5.04
N HIS A 87 -21.62 1.61 -6.22
CA HIS A 87 -21.05 1.16 -7.49
C HIS A 87 -20.56 2.29 -8.39
N LYS A 88 -19.83 3.25 -7.81
CA LYS A 88 -19.16 4.32 -8.55
C LYS A 88 -18.11 3.76 -9.50
N TRP A 89 -17.92 4.41 -10.64
CA TRP A 89 -16.94 3.99 -11.63
C TRP A 89 -16.24 5.16 -12.33
N ILE A 90 -15.01 4.95 -12.76
CA ILE A 90 -14.22 5.93 -13.51
C ILE A 90 -13.51 5.23 -14.68
N LYS A 91 -13.33 5.93 -15.81
CA LYS A 91 -12.48 5.44 -16.90
C LYS A 91 -11.01 5.50 -16.51
N PHE A 92 -10.23 4.49 -16.88
CA PHE A 92 -8.80 4.43 -16.55
C PHE A 92 -8.02 5.63 -17.08
N GLY A 93 -8.26 6.07 -18.32
CA GLY A 93 -7.54 7.20 -18.91
C GLY A 93 -7.75 8.50 -18.13
N LYS A 94 -9.00 8.75 -17.68
CA LYS A 94 -9.34 9.90 -16.83
C LYS A 94 -8.63 9.80 -15.48
N LEU A 95 -8.71 8.64 -14.83
CA LEU A 95 -8.05 8.42 -13.54
C LEU A 95 -6.52 8.59 -13.65
N PHE A 96 -5.91 8.00 -14.67
CA PHE A 96 -4.47 8.10 -14.92
C PHE A 96 -4.04 9.56 -15.10
N HIS A 97 -4.80 10.34 -15.88
CA HIS A 97 -4.49 11.75 -16.09
C HIS A 97 -4.59 12.56 -14.78
N VAL A 98 -5.68 12.39 -14.02
CA VAL A 98 -5.87 13.10 -12.73
C VAL A 98 -4.80 12.69 -11.72
N TYR A 99 -4.51 11.39 -11.60
CA TYR A 99 -3.57 10.87 -10.62
C TYR A 99 -2.10 11.19 -10.97
N SER A 100 -1.79 11.48 -12.24
CA SER A 100 -0.42 11.79 -12.68
C SER A 100 0.17 13.05 -12.03
N LEU A 101 -0.67 13.93 -11.47
CA LEU A 101 -0.25 15.08 -10.68
C LEU A 101 0.33 14.69 -9.31
N TYR A 102 0.00 13.49 -8.82
CA TYR A 102 0.37 13.01 -7.49
C TYR A 102 1.39 11.87 -7.55
N SER A 103 1.20 10.89 -8.44
CA SER A 103 2.18 9.81 -8.65
C SER A 103 2.10 9.18 -10.03
N ASP A 104 3.21 8.59 -10.47
CA ASP A 104 3.33 7.74 -11.67
C ASP A 104 2.92 6.27 -11.43
N SER A 105 2.65 5.88 -10.19
CA SER A 105 2.51 4.50 -9.73
C SER A 105 1.06 4.02 -9.53
N VAL A 106 0.09 4.73 -10.15
CA VAL A 106 -1.35 4.46 -9.97
C VAL A 106 -1.76 3.02 -10.28
N VAL A 107 -1.16 2.40 -11.29
CA VAL A 107 -1.46 1.02 -11.68
C VAL A 107 -1.06 0.03 -10.57
N GLY A 108 0.07 0.28 -9.90
CA GLY A 108 0.51 -0.52 -8.75
C GLY A 108 -0.48 -0.43 -7.59
N TYR A 109 -0.98 0.77 -7.30
CA TYR A 109 -1.99 0.96 -6.26
C TYR A 109 -3.34 0.35 -6.62
N LEU A 110 -3.76 0.40 -7.89
CA LEU A 110 -4.97 -0.27 -8.37
C LEU A 110 -4.88 -1.79 -8.21
N ILE A 111 -3.74 -2.39 -8.57
CA ILE A 111 -3.51 -3.83 -8.36
C ILE A 111 -3.56 -4.16 -6.87
N ARG A 112 -3.00 -3.31 -6.01
CA ARG A 112 -3.05 -3.51 -4.55
C ARG A 112 -4.48 -3.40 -4.02
N ALA A 113 -5.22 -2.38 -4.42
CA ALA A 113 -6.62 -2.19 -4.05
C ALA A 113 -7.49 -3.39 -4.51
N ARG A 114 -7.22 -3.92 -5.72
CA ARG A 114 -7.88 -5.13 -6.26
C ARG A 114 -7.59 -6.37 -5.42
N LYS A 115 -6.37 -6.55 -4.91
CA LYS A 115 -6.02 -7.67 -4.01
C LYS A 115 -6.93 -7.72 -2.77
N TYR A 116 -7.40 -6.56 -2.32
CA TYR A 116 -8.28 -6.42 -1.17
C TYR A 116 -9.77 -6.25 -1.54
N GLY A 117 -10.13 -6.36 -2.82
CA GLY A 117 -11.52 -6.25 -3.25
C GLY A 117 -12.11 -4.85 -3.11
N LEU A 118 -11.30 -3.79 -3.10
CA LEU A 118 -11.76 -2.39 -3.06
C LEU A 118 -12.20 -1.89 -4.44
N VAL A 119 -11.53 -2.39 -5.48
CA VAL A 119 -11.78 -2.02 -6.88
C VAL A 119 -11.81 -3.24 -7.78
N HIS A 120 -12.52 -3.12 -8.89
CA HIS A 120 -12.53 -4.10 -9.96
C HIS A 120 -12.37 -3.43 -11.33
N PHE A 121 -11.58 -4.05 -12.19
CA PHE A 121 -11.37 -3.66 -13.59
C PHE A 121 -11.02 -4.90 -14.42
N GLU A 122 -11.26 -4.81 -15.73
CA GLU A 122 -11.05 -5.92 -16.66
C GLU A 122 -9.58 -6.11 -17.03
N GLY A 123 -9.13 -7.38 -17.02
CA GLY A 123 -7.77 -7.79 -17.39
C GLY A 123 -6.78 -7.83 -16.22
N GLU A 124 -5.58 -8.31 -16.48
CA GLU A 124 -4.55 -8.45 -15.44
C GLU A 124 -3.83 -7.14 -15.12
N MET A 125 -3.54 -6.34 -16.15
CA MET A 125 -2.86 -5.04 -16.10
C MET A 125 -3.58 -4.01 -16.97
N LEU A 126 -3.25 -2.74 -16.75
CA LEU A 126 -3.76 -1.59 -17.51
C LEU A 126 -2.58 -0.84 -18.14
N PHE A 127 -2.70 -0.56 -19.43
CA PHE A 127 -1.69 0.16 -20.22
C PHE A 127 -2.25 1.49 -20.73
N GLN A 128 -1.47 2.56 -20.54
CA GLN A 128 -1.83 3.91 -21.01
C GLN A 128 -2.11 3.90 -22.52
N ARG A 129 -3.09 4.70 -22.98
CA ARG A 129 -3.53 4.85 -24.39
C ARG A 129 -4.25 3.64 -24.97
N GLN A 130 -3.98 2.44 -24.47
CA GLN A 130 -4.65 1.21 -24.91
C GLN A 130 -5.92 0.95 -24.08
N ASP A 131 -5.82 1.08 -22.76
CA ASP A 131 -6.87 0.71 -21.82
C ASP A 131 -7.65 1.91 -21.28
N ASP A 132 -7.51 3.09 -21.89
CA ASP A 132 -8.07 4.35 -21.37
C ASP A 132 -9.59 4.30 -21.16
N GLU A 133 -10.30 3.50 -21.95
CA GLU A 133 -11.75 3.32 -21.90
C GLU A 133 -12.21 2.26 -20.88
N LYS A 134 -11.28 1.48 -20.29
CA LYS A 134 -11.66 0.46 -19.30
C LYS A 134 -12.19 1.12 -18.04
N LYS A 135 -13.28 0.55 -17.51
CA LYS A 135 -13.92 1.03 -16.29
C LYS A 135 -13.25 0.44 -15.06
N ILE A 136 -12.91 1.32 -14.13
CA ILE A 136 -12.50 0.97 -12.78
C ILE A 136 -13.71 1.21 -11.89
N THR A 137 -14.24 0.14 -11.32
CA THR A 137 -15.43 0.14 -10.48
C THR A 137 -15.03 0.03 -9.01
N MET A 138 -15.63 0.87 -8.17
CA MET A 138 -15.51 0.74 -6.73
C MET A 138 -16.45 -0.36 -6.24
N GLN A 139 -15.97 -1.19 -5.32
CA GLN A 139 -16.71 -2.31 -4.74
C GLN A 139 -17.23 -1.99 -3.33
N MET A 140 -16.86 -0.84 -2.78
CA MET A 140 -17.21 -0.42 -1.43
C MET A 140 -17.33 1.12 -1.37
N ALA A 141 -18.26 1.62 -0.57
CA ALA A 141 -18.45 3.05 -0.34
C ALA A 141 -17.25 3.66 0.41
N MET A 142 -16.96 4.95 0.18
CA MET A 142 -15.83 5.62 0.86
C MET A 142 -15.95 5.61 2.37
N ALA A 143 -17.17 5.76 2.90
CA ALA A 143 -17.41 5.75 4.34
C ALA A 143 -16.95 4.43 4.98
N ASP A 144 -17.32 3.29 4.38
CA ASP A 144 -16.91 1.97 4.86
C ASP A 144 -15.39 1.75 4.72
N ILE A 145 -14.77 2.24 3.64
CA ILE A 145 -13.33 2.08 3.43
C ILE A 145 -12.53 2.81 4.51
N ARG A 146 -12.92 4.04 4.85
CA ARG A 146 -12.24 4.83 5.90
C ARG A 146 -12.30 4.16 7.27
N GLU A 147 -13.38 3.45 7.57
CA GLU A 147 -13.56 2.74 8.84
C GLU A 147 -12.79 1.42 8.88
N ARG A 148 -12.78 0.68 7.77
CA ARG A 148 -12.30 -0.72 7.74
C ARG A 148 -10.84 -0.87 7.33
N LEU A 149 -10.27 0.09 6.59
CA LEU A 149 -8.92 -0.02 6.05
C LEU A 149 -7.89 0.23 7.14
N GLN A 150 -7.16 -0.83 7.53
CA GLN A 150 -6.13 -0.74 8.56
C GLN A 150 -4.78 -1.27 8.05
N PRO A 151 -3.67 -0.61 8.40
CA PRO A 151 -2.34 -1.14 8.12
C PRO A 151 -2.04 -2.31 9.07
N THR A 152 -1.59 -3.44 8.52
CA THR A 152 -1.29 -4.64 9.31
C THR A 152 0.15 -4.65 9.84
N GLY A 153 1.05 -3.90 9.21
CA GLY A 153 2.49 -3.95 9.52
C GLY A 153 3.21 -5.21 9.00
N ASP A 154 2.47 -6.18 8.44
CA ASP A 154 3.06 -7.32 7.75
C ASP A 154 3.51 -6.92 6.32
N PRO A 155 4.78 -7.13 5.94
CA PRO A 155 5.28 -6.79 4.60
C PRO A 155 4.49 -7.47 3.45
N LYS A 156 3.95 -8.66 3.67
CA LYS A 156 3.21 -9.44 2.65
C LYS A 156 1.77 -8.94 2.52
N ASN A 157 1.11 -8.75 3.65
CA ASN A 157 -0.28 -8.32 3.75
C ASN A 157 -0.36 -6.96 4.44
N CYS A 158 0.09 -5.91 3.75
CA CYS A 158 0.22 -4.57 4.35
C CYS A 158 -1.09 -3.90 4.77
N ILE A 159 -2.23 -4.33 4.23
CA ILE A 159 -3.57 -3.82 4.51
C ILE A 159 -4.42 -4.99 5.04
N ALA A 160 -5.29 -4.70 6.00
CA ALA A 160 -6.40 -5.54 6.42
C ALA A 160 -7.71 -4.77 6.26
N ILE A 161 -8.78 -5.47 5.86
CA ILE A 161 -10.15 -4.96 5.90
C ILE A 161 -10.82 -5.63 7.09
N VAL A 162 -11.13 -4.83 8.11
CA VAL A 162 -11.82 -5.34 9.30
C VAL A 162 -13.30 -5.57 8.98
N ALA A 163 -13.87 -6.66 9.49
CA ALA A 163 -15.31 -6.91 9.39
C ALA A 163 -16.08 -5.90 10.26
N LYS A 164 -17.25 -5.49 9.78
CA LYS A 164 -18.15 -4.60 10.52
C LYS A 164 -18.76 -5.31 11.72
#